data_AF-A0A4R3X4D6-F1
#
_entry.id   AF-A0A4R3X4D6-F1
#
_cell.length_a   1.000
_cell.length_b   1.000
_cell.length_c   1.000
_cell.angle_alpha   90.00
_cell.angle_beta   90.00
_cell.angle_gamma   90.00
#
_symmetry.space_group_name_H-M   'P 1'
#
loop_
_entity.id
_entity.type
_entity.pdbx_description
1 polymer ?
#
loop_
_entity_poly.entity_id
_entity_poly.type
_entity_poly.pdbx_seq_one_letter_code
_entity_poly.pdbx_strand_id
1 'polypeptide(L)'
;MADTHWYAVRAVPGSQRMATILEPANDETEEERLQRERRKGESVIERNLRNENIDVYMPSFWTITQHQRTNKMREKRFPLLVGYVFVNIHQRDFEKVRGVEGVMCFMRPSPDRGPIAFRDTDIGSLMFADFQKQQEWEREREERLIEAHSYRRNALNKRLGLVFPKGRRKNIPLRAMAEAAINDLAPASRQQVLAILAELQAMDKEMEACRESSMSLYSAA
;
A
#
# COMPACT_ATOMS: atom_id res chain seq x y z
N MET A 1 20.61 25.52 18.10
CA MET A 1 19.90 24.25 17.84
C MET A 1 20.97 23.18 17.71
N ALA A 2 20.84 22.05 18.39
CA ALA A 2 21.87 21.01 18.35
C ALA A 2 21.96 20.45 16.92
N ASP A 3 23.17 20.40 16.37
CA ASP A 3 23.40 20.05 14.97
C ASP A 3 23.11 18.56 14.75
N THR A 4 21.98 18.26 14.11
CA THR A 4 21.59 16.89 13.75
C THR A 4 22.26 16.50 12.45
N HIS A 5 22.69 15.25 12.34
CA HIS A 5 23.35 14.74 11.14
C HIS A 5 22.78 13.38 10.76
N TRP A 6 22.74 13.12 9.46
CA TRP A 6 22.36 11.82 8.92
C TRP A 6 23.54 10.85 8.95
N TYR A 7 23.32 9.67 9.49
CA TYR A 7 24.30 8.59 9.53
C TYR A 7 23.73 7.32 8.91
N ALA A 8 24.56 6.57 8.18
CA ALA A 8 24.18 5.26 7.69
C ALA A 8 24.42 4.17 8.73
N VAL A 9 23.42 3.33 8.92
CA VAL A 9 23.40 2.20 9.83
C VAL A 9 23.23 0.92 9.03
N ARG A 10 24.04 -0.08 9.38
CA ARG A 10 23.88 -1.44 8.86
C ARG A 10 22.78 -2.15 9.64
N ALA A 11 21.80 -2.67 8.93
CA ALA A 11 20.68 -3.41 9.46
C ALA A 11 21.01 -4.91 9.61
N VAL A 12 20.49 -5.54 10.66
CA VAL A 12 20.53 -6.99 10.86
C VAL A 12 19.77 -7.68 9.72
N PRO A 13 20.28 -8.78 9.13
CA PRO A 13 19.51 -9.54 8.14
C PRO A 13 18.12 -9.91 8.66
N GLY A 14 17.08 -9.55 7.90
CA GLY A 14 15.69 -9.79 8.27
C GLY A 14 14.99 -8.65 9.02
N SER A 15 15.70 -7.63 9.52
CA SER A 15 15.07 -6.46 10.16
C SER A 15 14.45 -5.47 9.16
N GLN A 16 14.80 -5.57 7.87
CA GLN A 16 14.18 -4.80 6.78
C GLN A 16 12.88 -5.43 6.23
N ARG A 17 12.39 -6.51 6.83
CA ARG A 17 11.07 -7.06 6.47
C ARG A 17 9.97 -6.07 6.82
N MET A 18 8.86 -6.10 6.07
CA MET A 18 7.65 -5.36 6.43
C MET A 18 7.22 -5.74 7.83
N ALA A 19 7.02 -4.74 8.68
CA ALA A 19 6.58 -4.95 10.04
C ALA A 19 5.08 -5.29 10.07
N THR A 20 4.67 -6.09 11.05
CA THR A 20 3.26 -6.49 11.23
C THR A 20 2.40 -5.24 11.39
N ILE A 21 1.25 -5.17 10.73
CA ILE A 21 0.35 -4.01 10.87
C ILE A 21 -0.02 -3.85 12.36
N LEU A 22 0.05 -2.63 12.88
CA LEU A 22 -0.38 -2.33 14.25
C LEU A 22 -1.91 -2.53 14.31
N GLU A 23 -2.36 -3.42 15.19
CA GLU A 23 -3.79 -3.67 15.38
C GLU A 23 -4.47 -2.43 15.98
N PRO A 24 -5.71 -2.13 15.58
CA PRO A 24 -6.46 -1.05 16.19
C PRO A 24 -6.73 -1.35 17.66
N ALA A 25 -6.33 -0.44 18.55
CA ALA A 25 -6.79 -0.48 19.93
C ALA A 25 -8.28 -0.08 19.95
N ASN A 26 -9.05 -0.69 20.85
CA ASN A 26 -10.50 -0.50 20.92
C ASN A 26 -10.91 0.93 21.28
N ASP A 27 -10.01 1.72 21.90
CA ASP A 27 -10.24 3.08 22.38
C ASP A 27 -9.35 4.11 21.66
N GLU A 28 -9.16 3.98 20.35
CA GLU A 28 -8.25 4.87 19.61
C GLU A 28 -8.78 6.29 19.40
N THR A 29 -7.89 7.25 19.64
CA THR A 29 -8.10 8.65 19.25
C THR A 29 -7.83 8.84 17.75
N GLU A 30 -8.47 9.83 17.11
CA GLU A 30 -8.25 10.14 15.68
C GLU A 30 -6.77 10.38 15.33
N GLU A 31 -6.01 10.95 16.26
CA GLU A 31 -4.57 11.18 16.13
C GLU A 31 -3.77 9.88 16.06
N GLU A 32 -4.11 8.90 16.89
CA GLU A 32 -3.46 7.58 16.92
C GLU A 32 -3.79 6.78 15.65
N ARG A 33 -5.03 6.90 15.16
CA ARG A 33 -5.43 6.35 13.86
C ARG A 33 -4.57 6.91 12.72
N LEU A 34 -4.40 8.23 12.69
CA LEU A 34 -3.64 8.91 11.64
C LEU A 34 -2.14 8.58 11.72
N GLN A 35 -1.60 8.48 12.93
CA GLN A 35 -0.22 7.98 13.14
C GLN A 35 -0.07 6.55 12.65
N ARG A 36 -1.00 5.63 12.96
CA ARG A 36 -0.94 4.27 12.45
C ARG A 36 -0.97 4.23 10.92
N GLU A 37 -1.83 5.02 10.29
CA GLU A 37 -1.92 5.08 8.83
C GLU A 37 -0.60 5.54 8.21
N ARG A 38 0.05 6.55 8.80
CA ARG A 38 1.41 6.98 8.39
C ARG A 38 2.47 5.89 8.58
N ARG A 39 2.32 5.04 9.60
CA ARG A 39 3.24 3.93 9.91
C ARG A 39 2.94 2.64 9.13
N LYS A 40 1.93 2.66 8.26
CA LYS A 40 1.54 1.49 7.46
C LYS A 40 2.64 1.19 6.43
N GLY A 41 3.12 -0.06 6.45
CA GLY A 41 4.19 -0.48 5.53
C GLY A 41 5.59 -0.10 5.99
N GLU A 42 5.78 0.34 7.23
CA GLU A 42 7.12 0.44 7.83
C GLU A 42 7.83 -0.91 7.90
N SER A 43 9.15 -0.89 7.78
CA SER A 43 9.99 -2.04 8.11
C SER A 43 10.15 -2.21 9.63
N VAL A 44 10.55 -3.41 10.07
CA VAL A 44 10.75 -3.68 11.51
C VAL A 44 11.79 -2.73 12.11
N ILE A 45 12.88 -2.46 11.39
CA ILE A 45 13.90 -1.51 11.82
C ILE A 45 13.39 -0.07 11.91
N GLU A 46 12.63 0.41 10.92
CA GLU A 46 12.04 1.77 10.98
C GLU A 46 11.10 1.89 12.19
N ARG A 47 10.30 0.86 12.46
CA ARG A 47 9.41 0.82 13.62
C ARG A 47 10.19 0.92 14.92
N ASN A 48 11.21 0.08 15.09
CA ASN A 48 11.99 0.01 16.33
C ASN A 48 12.71 1.35 16.58
N LEU A 49 13.29 1.95 15.55
CA LEU A 49 13.94 3.27 15.66
C LEU A 49 12.95 4.39 15.99
N ARG A 50 11.78 4.42 15.34
CA ARG A 50 10.73 5.42 15.63
C ARG A 50 10.15 5.26 17.03
N ASN A 51 10.02 4.02 17.54
CA ASN A 51 9.57 3.78 18.91
C ASN A 51 10.54 4.38 19.94
N GLU A 52 11.82 4.45 19.62
CA GLU A 52 12.86 5.11 20.43
C GLU A 52 12.94 6.63 20.18
N ASN A 53 11.99 7.21 19.42
CA ASN A 53 11.99 8.61 18.98
C ASN A 53 13.27 8.98 18.21
N ILE A 54 13.72 8.10 17.32
CA ILE A 54 14.82 8.35 16.39
C ILE A 54 14.26 8.53 15.00
N ASP A 55 14.60 9.65 14.37
CA ASP A 55 14.24 9.92 12.99
C ASP A 55 15.00 8.98 12.05
N VAL A 56 14.24 8.29 11.21
CA VAL A 56 14.74 7.22 10.35
C VAL A 56 14.21 7.38 8.94
N TYR A 57 15.09 7.13 7.99
CA TYR A 57 14.78 7.07 6.58
C TYR A 57 15.39 5.81 5.97
N MET A 58 14.53 4.97 5.41
CA MET A 58 14.92 3.81 4.64
C MET A 58 14.40 3.94 3.21
N PRO A 59 15.29 4.18 2.23
CA PRO A 59 14.90 4.22 0.82
C PRO A 59 14.25 2.92 0.40
N SER A 60 13.11 3.01 -0.29
CA SER A 60 12.28 1.85 -0.57
C SER A 60 11.33 2.08 -1.73
N PHE A 61 10.92 0.99 -2.37
CA PHE A 61 9.92 1.03 -3.43
C PHE A 61 8.82 0.00 -3.18
N TRP A 62 7.63 0.29 -3.70
CA TRP A 62 6.48 -0.59 -3.62
C TRP A 62 6.32 -1.38 -4.91
N THR A 63 5.84 -2.61 -4.80
CA THR A 63 5.53 -3.47 -5.94
C THR A 63 4.18 -4.14 -5.71
N ILE A 64 3.36 -4.14 -6.76
CA ILE A 64 2.08 -4.84 -6.77
C ILE A 64 2.28 -6.16 -7.50
N THR A 65 2.12 -7.26 -6.78
CA THR A 65 2.15 -8.61 -7.33
C THR A 65 0.74 -9.19 -7.35
N GLN A 66 0.29 -9.65 -8.51
CA GLN A 66 -0.99 -10.36 -8.61
C GLN A 66 -0.79 -11.86 -8.36
N HIS A 67 -1.57 -12.42 -7.44
CA HIS A 67 -1.54 -13.86 -7.21
C HIS A 67 -2.23 -14.60 -8.36
N GLN A 68 -1.49 -15.45 -9.09
CA GLN A 68 -1.98 -16.11 -10.31
C GLN A 68 -3.29 -16.91 -10.13
N ARG A 69 -3.48 -17.59 -8.99
CA ARG A 69 -4.66 -18.44 -8.76
C ARG A 69 -5.89 -17.67 -8.27
N THR A 70 -5.69 -16.65 -7.44
CA THR A 70 -6.80 -15.95 -6.77
C THR A 70 -7.03 -14.54 -7.33
N ASN A 71 -6.18 -14.09 -8.24
CA ASN A 71 -6.12 -12.73 -8.79
C ASN A 71 -6.09 -11.61 -7.76
N LYS A 72 -5.83 -11.94 -6.48
CA LYS A 72 -5.68 -10.96 -5.42
C LYS A 72 -4.39 -10.20 -5.64
N MET A 73 -4.48 -8.87 -5.70
CA MET A 73 -3.34 -7.98 -5.70
C MET A 73 -2.73 -7.95 -4.30
N ARG A 74 -1.42 -8.13 -4.21
CA ARG A 74 -0.64 -8.01 -2.99
C ARG A 74 0.37 -6.90 -3.16
N GLU A 75 0.37 -5.99 -2.22
CA GLU A 75 1.32 -4.88 -2.15
C GLU A 75 2.47 -5.32 -1.25
N LYS A 76 3.70 -5.07 -1.72
CA LYS A 76 4.89 -5.36 -0.93
C LYS A 76 5.89 -4.22 -1.10
N ARG A 77 6.42 -3.74 0.02
CA ARG A 77 7.52 -2.78 0.08
C ARG A 77 8.84 -3.53 0.11
N PHE A 78 9.81 -3.07 -0.67
CA PHE A 78 11.16 -3.59 -0.71
C PHE A 78 12.16 -2.46 -0.43
N PRO A 79 13.23 -2.72 0.34
CA PRO A 79 14.30 -1.75 0.52
C PRO A 79 15.06 -1.57 -0.79
N LEU A 80 15.36 -0.32 -1.15
CA LEU A 80 16.22 0.00 -2.28
C LEU A 80 17.68 -0.34 -1.98
N LEU A 81 18.13 -0.01 -0.76
CA LEU A 81 19.46 -0.30 -0.25
C LEU A 81 19.37 -1.41 0.82
N VAL A 82 19.52 -2.66 0.36
CA VAL A 82 19.46 -3.82 1.26
C VAL A 82 20.59 -3.76 2.28
N GLY A 83 20.24 -3.89 3.57
CA GLY A 83 21.17 -3.85 4.68
C GLY A 83 21.54 -2.45 5.19
N TYR A 84 21.02 -1.37 4.59
CA TYR A 84 21.32 0.00 5.02
C TYR A 84 20.06 0.81 5.35
N VAL A 85 20.18 1.64 6.37
CA VAL A 85 19.14 2.59 6.82
C VAL A 85 19.84 3.89 7.24
N PHE A 86 19.22 5.03 7.02
CA PHE A 86 19.71 6.33 7.46
C PHE A 86 18.98 6.77 8.73
N VAL A 87 19.73 7.25 9.71
CA VAL A 87 19.18 7.80 10.95
C VAL A 87 19.63 9.24 11.11
N ASN A 88 18.74 10.10 11.57
CA ASN A 88 19.05 11.48 11.90
C ASN A 88 19.21 11.58 13.42
N ILE A 89 20.42 11.85 13.88
CA ILE A 89 20.73 11.92 15.31
C ILE A 89 21.69 13.06 15.61
N HIS A 90 21.72 13.50 16.87
CA HIS A 90 22.78 14.35 17.36
C HIS A 90 24.09 13.56 17.51
N GLN A 91 25.22 14.24 17.35
CA GLN A 91 26.57 13.65 17.35
C GLN A 91 26.97 12.90 18.64
N ARG A 92 26.14 12.89 19.69
CA ARG A 92 26.41 12.18 20.95
C ARG A 92 25.49 10.98 21.21
N ASP A 93 24.48 10.76 20.38
CA ASP A 93 23.42 9.76 20.63
C ASP A 93 23.66 8.41 19.94
N PHE A 94 24.91 8.13 19.54
CA PHE A 94 25.26 6.89 18.84
C PHE A 94 24.91 5.63 19.63
N GLU A 95 25.06 5.66 20.96
CA GLU A 95 24.83 4.50 21.81
C GLU A 95 23.34 4.14 21.88
N LYS A 96 22.47 5.16 21.85
CA LYS A 96 21.01 4.97 21.81
C LYS A 96 20.61 4.17 20.58
N VAL A 97 21.16 4.51 19.40
CA VAL A 97 20.88 3.80 18.15
C VAL A 97 21.44 2.38 18.16
N ARG A 98 22.63 2.16 18.74
CA ARG A 98 23.24 0.82 18.84
C ARG A 98 22.45 -0.14 19.71
N GLY A 99 21.76 0.37 20.73
CA GLY A 99 20.89 -0.43 21.60
C GLY A 99 19.61 -0.92 20.92
N VAL A 100 19.25 -0.38 19.74
CA VAL A 100 17.98 -0.70 19.08
C VAL A 100 18.04 -2.05 18.37
N GLU A 101 17.03 -2.89 18.61
CA GLU A 101 16.90 -4.18 17.94
C GLU A 101 16.82 -4.00 16.41
N GLY A 102 17.69 -4.73 15.70
CA GLY A 102 17.76 -4.69 14.24
C GLY A 102 18.88 -3.79 13.69
N VAL A 103 19.54 -3.02 14.55
CA VAL A 103 20.77 -2.27 14.23
C VAL A 103 21.99 -3.15 14.48
N MET A 104 22.91 -3.24 13.51
CA MET A 104 24.20 -3.91 13.68
C MET A 104 25.30 -2.93 14.08
N CYS A 105 25.59 -1.97 13.21
CA CYS A 105 26.67 -1.01 13.41
C CYS A 105 26.53 0.20 12.48
N PHE A 106 27.17 1.30 12.86
CA PHE A 106 27.31 2.45 11.98
C PHE A 106 28.32 2.20 10.88
N MET A 107 28.03 2.70 9.68
CA MET A 107 28.96 2.70 8.56
C MET A 107 30.13 3.63 8.88
N ARG A 108 31.35 3.12 8.73
CA ARG A 108 32.60 3.84 8.97
C ARG A 108 33.46 3.76 7.71
N PRO A 109 34.18 4.83 7.33
CA PRO A 109 35.05 4.81 6.16
C PRO A 109 36.34 4.02 6.43
N SER A 110 36.78 3.96 7.69
CA SER A 110 37.96 3.23 8.15
C SER A 110 37.74 2.81 9.62
N PRO A 111 38.35 1.72 10.11
CA PRO A 111 38.27 1.31 11.52
C PRO A 111 38.64 2.43 12.51
N ASP A 112 39.59 3.28 12.13
CA ASP A 112 40.13 4.34 12.98
C ASP A 112 39.31 5.64 12.96
N ARG A 113 38.31 5.74 12.08
CA ARG A 113 37.47 6.93 11.93
C ARG A 113 36.06 6.69 12.47
N GLY A 114 35.43 7.77 12.92
CA GLY A 114 34.04 7.77 13.34
C GLY A 114 33.06 7.47 12.19
N PRO A 115 31.76 7.32 12.50
CA PRO A 115 30.71 7.13 11.52
C PRO A 115 30.70 8.20 10.43
N ILE A 116 30.34 7.81 9.20
CA ILE A 116 30.19 8.75 8.08
C ILE A 116 28.91 9.57 8.27
N ALA A 117 29.05 10.90 8.30
CA ALA A 117 27.92 11.82 8.23
C ALA A 117 27.59 12.15 6.77
N PHE A 118 26.32 12.09 6.42
CA PHE A 118 25.77 12.48 5.13
C PHE A 118 25.22 13.90 5.21
N ARG A 119 25.27 14.62 4.09
CA ARG A 119 24.69 15.96 3.99
C ARG A 119 23.17 15.85 3.89
N ASP A 120 22.48 16.78 4.54
CA ASP A 120 21.02 16.89 4.47
C ASP A 120 20.51 17.04 3.03
N THR A 121 21.28 17.71 2.16
CA THR A 121 20.95 17.87 0.74
C THR A 121 20.87 16.54 0.01
N ASP A 122 21.78 15.62 0.32
CA ASP A 122 21.91 14.35 -0.38
C ASP A 122 20.77 13.42 0.04
N ILE A 123 20.51 13.34 1.34
CA ILE A 123 19.38 12.56 1.88
C ILE A 123 18.05 13.17 1.45
N GLY A 124 17.92 14.49 1.49
CA GLY A 124 16.73 15.20 1.04
C GLY A 124 16.42 14.96 -0.44
N SER A 125 17.45 14.87 -1.30
CA SER A 125 17.27 14.53 -2.71
C SER A 125 16.74 13.11 -2.93
N LEU A 126 17.22 12.14 -2.13
CA LEU A 126 16.72 10.77 -2.14
C LEU A 126 15.28 10.69 -1.65
N MET A 127 14.96 11.36 -0.54
CA MET A 127 13.60 11.45 -0.01
C MET A 127 12.62 12.04 -1.03
N PHE A 128 13.04 13.09 -1.74
CA PHE A 128 12.22 13.72 -2.77
C PHE A 128 11.98 12.77 -3.97
N ALA A 129 13.01 12.07 -4.43
CA ALA A 129 12.86 11.08 -5.50
C ALA A 129 11.95 9.91 -5.09
N ASP A 130 12.08 9.42 -3.85
CA ASP A 130 11.20 8.37 -3.30
C ASP A 130 9.74 8.86 -3.24
N PHE A 131 9.50 10.10 -2.82
CA PHE A 131 8.17 10.68 -2.78
C PHE A 131 7.53 10.75 -4.18
N GLN A 132 8.29 11.18 -5.20
CA GLN A 132 7.80 11.17 -6.58
C GLN A 132 7.46 9.75 -7.06
N LYS A 133 8.33 8.78 -6.77
CA LYS A 133 8.10 7.37 -7.12
C LYS A 133 6.89 6.78 -6.40
N GLN A 134 6.64 7.19 -5.17
CA GLN A 134 5.46 6.78 -4.43
C GLN A 134 4.19 7.32 -5.07
N GLN A 135 4.16 8.58 -5.50
CA GLN A 135 3.00 9.15 -6.21
C GLN A 135 2.72 8.43 -7.53
N GLU A 136 3.78 8.11 -8.30
CA GLU A 136 3.64 7.32 -9.53
C GLU A 136 3.05 5.94 -9.23
N TRP A 137 3.53 5.29 -8.18
CA TRP A 137 3.03 3.98 -7.74
C TRP A 137 1.57 4.03 -7.28
N GLU A 138 1.16 5.06 -6.53
CA GLU A 138 -0.23 5.23 -6.10
C GLU A 138 -1.16 5.39 -7.30
N ARG A 139 -0.75 6.15 -8.32
CA ARG A 139 -1.51 6.29 -9.57
C ARG A 139 -1.61 4.97 -10.32
N GLU A 140 -0.49 4.27 -10.51
CA GLU A 140 -0.48 2.97 -11.19
C GLU A 140 -1.35 1.93 -10.45
N ARG A 141 -1.33 1.97 -9.12
CA ARG A 141 -2.18 1.14 -8.28
C ARG A 141 -3.66 1.38 -8.55
N GLU A 142 -4.09 2.64 -8.57
CA GLU A 142 -5.47 3.02 -8.86
C GLU A 142 -5.90 2.57 -10.26
N GLU A 143 -5.05 2.81 -11.27
CA GLU A 143 -5.29 2.38 -12.65
C GLU A 143 -5.48 0.87 -12.73
N ARG A 144 -4.57 0.08 -12.13
CA ARG A 144 -4.68 -1.39 -12.10
C ARG A 144 -5.95 -1.86 -11.40
N LEU A 145 -6.37 -1.21 -10.32
CA LEU A 145 -7.61 -1.55 -9.61
C LEU A 145 -8.83 -1.29 -10.50
N ILE A 146 -8.89 -0.12 -11.15
CA ILE A 146 -9.96 0.23 -12.09
C ILE A 146 -10.01 -0.78 -13.24
N GLU A 147 -8.87 -1.13 -13.82
CA GLU A 147 -8.77 -2.13 -14.89
C GLU A 147 -9.27 -3.50 -14.42
N ALA A 148 -8.83 -3.98 -13.25
CA ALA A 148 -9.26 -5.25 -12.70
C ALA A 148 -10.77 -5.30 -12.43
N HIS A 149 -11.34 -4.22 -11.87
CA HIS A 149 -12.77 -4.07 -11.69
C HIS A 149 -13.52 -4.07 -13.04
N SER A 150 -13.01 -3.33 -14.03
CA SER A 150 -13.61 -3.28 -15.37
C SER A 150 -13.59 -4.66 -16.05
N TYR A 151 -12.49 -5.40 -15.93
CA TYR A 151 -12.35 -6.74 -16.49
C TYR A 151 -13.33 -7.71 -15.85
N ARG A 152 -13.43 -7.71 -14.52
CA ARG A 152 -14.37 -8.56 -13.78
C ARG A 152 -15.83 -8.20 -14.11
N ARG A 153 -16.18 -6.92 -14.18
CA ARG A 153 -17.50 -6.45 -14.62
C ARG A 153 -17.82 -6.92 -16.04
N ASN A 154 -16.87 -6.80 -16.98
CA ASN A 154 -17.03 -7.24 -18.35
C ASN A 154 -17.19 -8.76 -18.45
N ALA A 155 -16.47 -9.55 -17.64
CA ALA A 155 -16.64 -11.00 -17.58
C ALA A 155 -18.04 -11.40 -17.08
N LEU A 156 -18.55 -10.71 -16.04
CA LEU A 156 -19.92 -10.91 -15.53
C LEU A 156 -20.97 -10.52 -16.57
N ASN A 157 -20.81 -9.38 -17.24
CA ASN A 157 -21.70 -8.94 -18.32
C ASN A 157 -21.70 -9.93 -19.49
N LYS A 158 -20.54 -10.50 -19.86
CA LYS A 158 -20.45 -11.55 -20.88
C LYS A 158 -21.22 -12.80 -20.45
N ARG A 159 -21.07 -13.27 -19.21
CA ARG A 159 -21.83 -14.41 -18.65
C ARG A 159 -23.33 -14.14 -18.66
N LEU A 160 -23.73 -12.93 -18.25
CA LEU A 160 -25.12 -12.50 -18.25
C LEU A 160 -25.72 -12.50 -19.66
N GLY A 161 -24.97 -12.01 -20.66
CA GLY A 161 -25.38 -12.01 -22.06
C GLY A 161 -25.52 -13.40 -22.70
N LEU A 162 -24.91 -14.44 -22.13
CA LEU A 162 -25.08 -15.82 -22.59
C LEU A 162 -26.41 -16.46 -22.14
N VAL A 163 -26.98 -15.98 -21.03
CA VAL A 163 -28.24 -16.50 -20.50
C VAL A 163 -29.44 -16.01 -21.33
N PHE A 164 -29.33 -14.82 -21.91
CA PHE A 164 -30.40 -14.24 -22.71
C PHE A 164 -30.32 -14.71 -24.18
N PRO A 165 -31.48 -14.89 -24.85
CA PRO A 165 -31.50 -15.29 -26.25
C PRO A 165 -30.82 -14.24 -27.13
N LYS A 166 -29.95 -14.71 -28.04
CA LYS A 166 -29.23 -13.86 -29.00
C LYS A 166 -30.24 -13.24 -29.97
N GLY A 167 -30.49 -11.93 -29.85
CA GLY A 167 -31.41 -11.18 -30.71
C GLY A 167 -31.04 -9.70 -30.82
N ARG A 168 -31.62 -8.97 -31.78
CA ARG A 168 -31.42 -7.52 -31.95
C ARG A 168 -32.07 -6.75 -30.78
N ARG A 169 -31.33 -6.56 -29.68
CA ARG A 169 -31.68 -5.59 -28.64
C ARG A 169 -30.44 -4.76 -28.36
N LYS A 170 -30.28 -3.65 -29.09
CA LYS A 170 -29.01 -2.91 -29.14
C LYS A 170 -28.85 -1.81 -28.08
N ASN A 171 -29.90 -1.42 -27.35
CA ASN A 171 -29.88 -0.15 -26.59
C ASN A 171 -30.29 -0.25 -25.11
N ILE A 172 -30.49 -1.44 -24.55
CA ILE A 172 -30.87 -1.59 -23.13
C ILE A 172 -29.66 -2.08 -22.33
N PRO A 173 -29.31 -1.46 -21.19
CA PRO A 173 -28.25 -1.97 -20.34
C PRO A 173 -28.60 -3.39 -19.87
N LEU A 174 -27.63 -4.32 -19.97
CA LEU A 174 -27.84 -5.75 -19.67
C LEU A 174 -28.45 -5.99 -18.29
N ARG A 175 -28.14 -5.13 -17.31
CA ARG A 175 -28.69 -5.20 -15.95
C ARG A 175 -30.21 -4.97 -15.92
N ALA A 176 -30.70 -3.90 -16.54
CA ALA A 176 -32.14 -3.60 -16.57
C ALA A 176 -32.91 -4.67 -17.36
N MET A 177 -32.30 -5.20 -18.43
CA MET A 177 -32.86 -6.32 -19.17
C MET A 177 -32.94 -7.59 -18.31
N ALA A 178 -31.91 -7.87 -17.52
CA ALA A 178 -31.90 -9.00 -16.62
C ALA A 178 -32.98 -8.87 -15.55
N GLU A 179 -33.06 -7.73 -14.87
CA GLU A 179 -34.07 -7.45 -13.83
C GLU A 179 -35.50 -7.64 -14.36
N ALA A 180 -35.79 -7.18 -15.58
CA ALA A 180 -37.10 -7.33 -16.21
C ALA A 180 -37.43 -8.78 -16.62
N ALA A 181 -36.43 -9.57 -17.02
CA ALA A 181 -36.62 -10.93 -17.55
C ALA A 181 -36.48 -12.05 -16.51
N ILE A 182 -36.10 -11.74 -15.27
CA ILE A 182 -35.85 -12.72 -14.17
C ILE A 182 -37.01 -13.70 -13.97
N ASN A 183 -38.25 -13.24 -14.11
CA ASN A 183 -39.44 -14.04 -13.82
C ASN A 183 -39.80 -15.02 -14.95
N ASP A 184 -39.35 -14.74 -16.19
CA ASP A 184 -39.66 -15.54 -17.38
C ASP A 184 -38.60 -16.63 -17.64
N LEU A 185 -37.52 -16.63 -16.87
CA LEU A 185 -36.39 -17.54 -16.99
C LEU A 185 -36.62 -18.87 -16.25
N ALA A 186 -36.01 -19.94 -16.76
CA ALA A 186 -35.97 -21.23 -16.09
C ALA A 186 -35.31 -21.11 -14.69
N PRO A 187 -35.69 -21.94 -13.70
CA PRO A 187 -35.26 -21.78 -12.31
C PRO A 187 -33.74 -21.82 -12.12
N ALA A 188 -33.03 -22.67 -12.88
CA ALA A 188 -31.57 -22.74 -12.85
C ALA A 188 -30.89 -21.47 -13.40
N SER A 189 -31.37 -20.96 -14.55
CA SER A 189 -30.87 -19.70 -15.13
C SER A 189 -31.20 -18.48 -14.26
N ARG A 190 -32.34 -18.50 -13.58
CA ARG A 190 -32.77 -17.45 -12.66
C ARG A 190 -31.81 -17.31 -11.47
N GLN A 191 -31.43 -18.43 -10.84
CA GLN A 191 -30.46 -18.43 -9.75
C GLN A 191 -29.10 -17.87 -10.20
N GLN A 192 -28.65 -18.25 -11.40
CA GLN A 192 -27.40 -17.77 -11.97
C GLN A 192 -27.42 -16.25 -12.22
N VAL A 193 -28.51 -15.72 -12.76
CA VAL A 193 -28.69 -14.27 -12.99
C VAL A 193 -28.72 -13.51 -11.67
N LEU A 194 -29.43 -14.00 -10.65
CA LEU A 194 -29.48 -13.38 -9.33
C LEU A 194 -28.09 -13.34 -8.66
N ALA A 195 -27.31 -14.42 -8.76
CA ALA A 195 -25.94 -14.46 -8.26
C ALA A 195 -25.04 -13.42 -8.95
N ILE A 196 -25.15 -13.29 -10.28
CA ILE A 196 -24.38 -12.31 -11.05
C ILE A 196 -24.80 -10.87 -10.70
N LEU A 197 -26.10 -10.60 -10.53
CA LEU A 197 -26.60 -9.27 -10.15
C LEU A 197 -26.14 -8.89 -8.74
N ALA A 198 -26.16 -9.82 -7.79
CA ALA A 198 -25.65 -9.59 -6.45
C ALA A 198 -24.14 -9.29 -6.46
N GLU A 199 -23.36 -10.00 -7.27
CA GLU A 199 -21.93 -9.75 -7.43
C GLU A 199 -21.66 -8.37 -8.08
N LEU A 200 -22.41 -7.99 -9.11
CA LEU A 200 -22.32 -6.67 -9.72
C LEU A 200 -22.68 -5.54 -8.73
N GLN A 201 -23.72 -5.73 -7.92
CA GLN A 201 -24.09 -4.78 -6.87
C GLN A 201 -23.01 -4.65 -5.79
N ALA A 202 -22.40 -5.77 -5.38
CA ALA A 202 -21.28 -5.75 -4.45
C ALA A 202 -20.08 -5.00 -5.03
N MET A 203 -19.77 -5.21 -6.31
CA MET A 203 -18.69 -4.50 -6.99
C MET A 203 -18.94 -2.99 -7.13
N ASP A 204 -20.19 -2.57 -7.40
CA ASP A 204 -20.55 -1.16 -7.46
C ASP A 204 -20.33 -0.50 -6.08
N LYS A 205 -20.74 -1.17 -4.98
CA LYS A 205 -20.50 -0.71 -3.61
C LYS A 205 -19.01 -0.64 -3.23
N GLU A 206 -18.22 -1.64 -3.63
CA GLU A 206 -16.76 -1.63 -3.43
C GLU A 206 -16.09 -0.43 -4.13
N MET A 207 -16.53 -0.10 -5.35
CA MET A 207 -16.03 1.05 -6.10
C MET A 207 -16.42 2.39 -5.47
N GLU A 208 -17.65 2.51 -4.99
CA GLU A 208 -18.13 3.70 -4.27
C GLU A 208 -17.31 3.93 -2.99
N ALA A 209 -17.09 2.87 -2.20
CA ALA A 209 -16.24 2.93 -1.00
C ALA A 209 -14.79 3.32 -1.33
N CYS A 210 -14.22 2.78 -2.42
CA CYS A 210 -12.88 3.17 -2.88
C CYS A 210 -12.83 4.66 -3.27
N ARG A 211 -13.83 5.17 -3.99
CA ARG A 211 -13.92 6.59 -4.38
C ARG A 211 -14.08 7.52 -3.18
N GLU A 212 -14.88 7.13 -2.19
CA GLU A 212 -15.05 7.90 -0.95
C GLU A 212 -13.73 7.94 -0.16
N SER A 213 -13.01 6.82 -0.08
CA SER A 213 -11.71 6.76 0.58
C SER A 213 -10.63 7.60 -0.10
N SER A 214 -10.62 7.64 -1.45
CA SER A 214 -9.67 8.46 -2.19
C SER A 214 -10.00 9.95 -2.07
N MET A 215 -11.27 10.34 -2.11
CA MET A 215 -11.68 11.73 -1.90
C MET A 215 -11.40 12.24 -0.48
N SER A 216 -11.53 11.39 0.54
CA SER A 216 -11.15 11.74 1.91
C SER A 216 -9.65 12.01 2.08
N LEU A 217 -8.79 11.33 1.32
CA LEU A 217 -7.34 11.56 1.34
C LEU A 217 -6.95 12.88 0.65
N TYR A 218 -7.69 13.28 -0.39
CA TYR A 218 -7.48 14.55 -1.11
C TYR A 218 -8.12 15.77 -0.44
N SER A 219 -9.20 15.60 0.35
CA SER A 219 -9.87 16.69 1.08
C SER A 219 -9.15 17.11 2.37
N ALA A 220 -8.16 16.34 2.82
CA ALA A 220 -7.37 16.61 4.03
C ALA A 220 -5.99 17.24 3.72
N ALA A 221 -5.73 17.58 2.46
CA ALA A 221 -4.57 18.35 2.00
C ALA A 221 -4.98 19.79 1.68
#